data_AF-A0A2V8IL22-F1
#
_entry.id   AF-A0A2V8IL22-F1
#
_cell.length_a   1.000
_cell.length_b   1.000
_cell.length_c   1.000
_cell.angle_alpha   90.00
_cell.angle_beta   90.00
_cell.angle_gamma   90.00
#
_symmetry.space_group_name_H-M   'P 1'
#
loop_
_entity.id
_entity.type
_entity.pdbx_description
1 polymer ?
#
loop_
_entity_poly.entity_id
_entity_poly.type
_entity_poly.pdbx_seq_one_letter_code
_entity_poly.pdbx_strand_id
1 'polypeptide(L)'
;MTRPHPFGASAGQAPKASHSETARQIVHMAMGGFALLLRWLTWWQAIAIGGAAVAFNVFALPRIARGLFRPGDEARPLHGIVLYPIAVLLLLLAFPGRPDIAAAAWGILALGDGSATLAGRAIDGPRWPWNREKTFAGSAAFAVVGGAGGVFLAWWCRGAVQPAPPLAFTLAAPLAAALVAAAVETMPVRLDDNLTVAISAGAVLWLASLIDASRAHDASAMVRSRLAWALVANIAVAWTGYRARTVSVSGALAGSIIGIVIFSALGWPGWVLLLVTFLSAAITSRMGWQRKMILGIAEERGGRRGAGNAIANTGVAALAALLVLLAADPLVARIAFAAALTSGGSDTIASEIGKAWGRRTWSMTTLGRVPPGTFTRRHGGGHRRRIRARGDRDRARHHAGRGPPADRHCRDARSAARELARRDPGSPWVPQ
;
A
#
# COMPACT_ATOMS: atom_id res chain seq x y z
N MET A 1 10.87 6.33 -75.72
CA MET A 1 11.67 7.06 -74.70
C MET A 1 10.86 7.15 -73.42
N THR A 2 10.94 6.12 -72.60
CA THR A 2 10.28 6.00 -71.29
C THR A 2 11.28 6.42 -70.21
N ARG A 3 10.98 7.46 -69.44
CA ARG A 3 11.81 7.90 -68.30
C ARG A 3 11.59 6.95 -67.11
N PRO A 4 12.63 6.44 -66.44
CA PRO A 4 12.46 5.70 -65.20
C PRO A 4 12.30 6.65 -64.01
N HIS A 5 11.44 6.25 -63.07
CA HIS A 5 11.22 6.89 -61.78
C HIS A 5 12.50 6.83 -60.90
N PRO A 6 12.81 7.87 -60.11
CA PRO A 6 13.88 7.77 -59.12
C PRO A 6 13.40 6.95 -57.92
N PHE A 7 14.14 5.89 -57.61
CA PHE A 7 14.03 5.13 -56.37
C PHE A 7 14.17 6.08 -55.17
N GLY A 8 13.13 6.15 -54.34
CA GLY A 8 13.20 6.77 -53.03
C GLY A 8 14.15 5.97 -52.15
N ALA A 9 15.32 6.53 -51.87
CA ALA A 9 16.20 6.03 -50.83
C ALA A 9 15.45 6.09 -49.49
N SER A 10 15.11 4.93 -48.94
CA SER A 10 14.66 4.82 -47.55
C SER A 10 15.81 5.31 -46.66
N ALA A 11 15.66 6.49 -46.10
CA ALA A 11 16.53 6.98 -45.03
C ALA A 11 16.58 5.89 -43.95
N GLY A 12 17.75 5.28 -43.80
CA GLY A 12 18.01 4.28 -42.77
C GLY A 12 17.67 4.88 -41.42
N GLN A 13 16.60 4.38 -40.80
CA GLN A 13 16.38 4.61 -39.38
C GLN A 13 17.61 4.04 -38.68
N ALA A 14 18.38 4.91 -38.02
CA ALA A 14 19.46 4.49 -37.14
C ALA A 14 18.92 3.38 -36.23
N PRO A 15 19.65 2.26 -36.05
CA PRO A 15 19.18 1.14 -35.26
C PRO A 15 18.83 1.65 -33.86
N LYS A 16 17.54 1.61 -33.52
CA LYS A 16 17.10 1.85 -32.14
C LYS A 16 17.81 0.83 -31.27
N ALA A 17 18.65 1.28 -30.34
CA ALA A 17 19.33 0.41 -29.39
C ALA A 17 18.31 -0.57 -28.79
N SER A 18 18.56 -1.87 -28.96
CA SER A 18 17.66 -2.91 -28.47
C SER A 18 17.71 -2.94 -26.95
N HIS A 19 16.61 -2.58 -26.30
CA HIS A 19 16.48 -2.65 -24.85
C HIS A 19 16.60 -4.11 -24.37
N SER A 20 17.54 -4.38 -23.47
CA SER A 20 17.73 -5.69 -22.84
C SER A 20 17.37 -5.63 -21.36
N GLU A 21 16.26 -6.27 -20.99
CA GLU A 21 15.88 -6.35 -19.58
C GLU A 21 16.91 -7.16 -18.78
N THR A 22 17.42 -8.26 -19.33
CA THR A 22 18.42 -9.09 -18.62
C THR A 22 19.67 -8.27 -18.29
N ALA A 23 20.16 -7.46 -19.22
CA ALA A 23 21.31 -6.58 -18.97
C ALA A 23 21.00 -5.56 -17.85
N ARG A 24 19.81 -4.96 -17.86
CA ARG A 24 19.37 -4.05 -16.79
C ARG A 24 19.34 -4.75 -15.42
N GLN A 25 18.80 -5.97 -15.34
CA GLN A 25 18.72 -6.72 -14.07
C GLN A 25 20.10 -7.14 -13.59
N ILE A 26 21.02 -7.51 -14.49
CA ILE A 26 22.42 -7.79 -14.15
C ILE A 26 23.09 -6.54 -13.58
N VAL A 27 22.93 -5.38 -14.23
CA VAL A 27 23.48 -4.11 -13.73
C VAL A 27 22.88 -3.78 -12.36
N HIS A 28 21.57 -3.92 -12.18
CA HIS A 28 20.88 -3.68 -10.90
C HIS A 28 21.44 -4.55 -9.77
N MET A 29 21.64 -5.84 -10.01
CA MET A 29 22.27 -6.76 -9.05
C MET A 29 23.74 -6.39 -8.80
N ALA A 30 24.50 -6.07 -9.84
CA ALA A 30 25.90 -5.70 -9.73
C ALA A 30 26.12 -4.42 -8.91
N MET A 31 25.18 -3.45 -8.98
CA MET A 31 25.23 -2.25 -8.14
C MET A 31 25.15 -2.58 -6.64
N GLY A 32 24.51 -3.68 -6.26
CA GLY A 32 24.53 -4.18 -4.88
C GLY A 32 25.92 -4.52 -4.35
N GLY A 33 26.89 -4.80 -5.23
CA GLY A 33 28.28 -5.06 -4.85
C GLY A 33 28.96 -3.88 -4.16
N PHE A 34 28.54 -2.64 -4.43
CA PHE A 34 29.05 -1.46 -3.74
C PHE A 34 28.73 -1.44 -2.24
N ALA A 35 27.72 -2.20 -1.79
CA ALA A 35 27.42 -2.36 -0.37
C ALA A 35 28.57 -2.98 0.42
N LEU A 36 29.47 -3.75 -0.22
CA LEU A 36 30.67 -4.31 0.42
C LEU A 36 31.62 -3.24 0.95
N LEU A 37 31.63 -2.05 0.33
CA LEU A 37 32.47 -0.94 0.75
C LEU A 37 32.01 -0.33 2.08
N LEU A 38 30.73 -0.48 2.45
CA LEU A 38 30.17 0.08 3.68
C LEU A 38 30.85 -0.43 4.96
N ARG A 39 31.59 -1.54 4.89
CA ARG A 39 32.43 -2.03 5.98
C ARG A 39 33.57 -1.05 6.35
N TRP A 40 34.10 -0.32 5.38
CA TRP A 40 35.29 0.54 5.56
C TRP A 40 35.00 2.02 5.39
N LEU A 41 33.87 2.36 4.78
CA LEU A 41 33.48 3.76 4.60
C LEU A 41 32.93 4.33 5.90
N THR A 42 33.36 5.55 6.21
CA THR A 42 32.64 6.38 7.18
C THR A 42 31.27 6.76 6.62
N TRP A 43 30.33 7.08 7.51
CA TRP A 43 28.97 7.48 7.12
C TRP A 43 28.95 8.64 6.12
N TRP A 44 29.80 9.67 6.32
CA TRP A 44 29.91 10.81 5.41
C TRP A 44 30.44 10.43 4.02
N GLN A 45 31.43 9.54 3.96
CA GLN A 45 31.93 9.03 2.68
C GLN A 45 30.86 8.23 1.95
N ALA A 46 30.11 7.39 2.67
CA ALA A 46 29.01 6.61 2.09
C ALA A 46 27.92 7.52 1.51
N ILE A 47 27.51 8.58 2.24
CA ILE A 47 26.55 9.57 1.74
C ILE A 47 27.10 10.32 0.53
N ALA A 48 28.36 10.77 0.57
CA ALA A 48 28.95 11.50 -0.54
C ALA A 48 28.98 10.66 -1.82
N ILE A 49 29.36 9.38 -1.71
CA ILE A 49 29.33 8.42 -2.82
C ILE A 49 27.89 8.17 -3.28
N GLY A 50 26.94 7.98 -2.36
CA GLY A 50 25.53 7.79 -2.69
C GLY A 50 24.93 9.00 -3.43
N GLY A 51 25.23 10.22 -2.98
CA GLY A 51 24.84 11.46 -3.63
C GLY A 51 25.47 11.61 -5.01
N ALA A 52 26.76 11.29 -5.15
CA ALA A 52 27.44 11.26 -6.44
C ALA A 52 26.81 10.22 -7.39
N ALA A 53 26.40 9.06 -6.88
CA ALA A 53 25.69 8.04 -7.67
C ALA A 53 24.32 8.54 -8.16
N VAL A 54 23.56 9.26 -7.33
CA VAL A 54 22.30 9.91 -7.75
C VAL A 54 22.59 10.93 -8.86
N ALA A 55 23.56 11.82 -8.66
CA ALA A 55 23.92 12.83 -9.65
C ALA A 55 24.38 12.18 -10.97
N PHE A 56 25.19 11.12 -10.91
CA PHE A 56 25.62 10.36 -12.07
C PHE A 56 24.43 9.76 -12.84
N ASN A 57 23.46 9.16 -12.13
CA ASN A 57 22.29 8.55 -12.75
C ASN A 57 21.34 9.58 -13.39
N VAL A 58 21.28 10.79 -12.84
CA VAL A 58 20.46 11.89 -13.38
C VAL A 58 21.16 12.57 -14.58
N PHE A 59 22.46 12.84 -14.50
CA PHE A 59 23.16 13.67 -15.47
C PHE A 59 24.00 12.88 -16.47
N ALA A 60 24.77 11.88 -16.06
CA ALA A 60 25.71 11.20 -16.95
C ALA A 60 25.07 9.99 -17.66
N LEU A 61 24.33 9.16 -16.92
CA LEU A 61 23.81 7.89 -17.42
C LEU A 61 22.88 8.00 -18.64
N PRO A 62 21.96 9.00 -18.75
CA PRO A 62 21.12 9.17 -19.94
C PRO A 62 21.92 9.50 -21.22
N ARG A 63 23.17 9.95 -21.08
CA ARG A 63 24.05 10.27 -22.21
C ARG A 63 24.90 9.07 -22.62
N ILE A 64 25.29 8.23 -21.67
CA ILE A 64 26.28 7.15 -21.88
C ILE A 64 25.61 5.80 -22.16
N ALA A 65 24.50 5.49 -21.49
CA ALA A 65 23.92 4.14 -21.47
C ALA A 65 22.41 4.13 -21.81
N ARG A 66 22.04 4.74 -22.94
CA ARG A 66 20.64 4.83 -23.40
C ARG A 66 19.93 3.48 -23.52
N GLY A 67 20.66 2.39 -23.81
CA GLY A 67 20.09 1.04 -23.93
C GLY A 67 19.53 0.43 -22.64
N LEU A 68 19.79 1.03 -21.47
CA LEU A 68 19.26 0.58 -20.18
C LEU A 68 17.85 1.12 -19.88
N PHE A 69 17.41 2.17 -20.56
CA PHE A 69 16.14 2.84 -20.31
C PHE A 69 15.00 2.09 -21.00
N ARG A 70 13.88 1.86 -20.30
CA ARG A 70 12.70 1.28 -20.94
C ARG A 70 12.07 2.31 -21.88
N PRO A 71 11.38 1.87 -22.95
CA PRO A 71 10.59 2.76 -23.79
C PRO A 71 9.60 3.58 -22.94
N GLY A 72 9.78 4.90 -22.90
CA GLY A 72 8.95 5.83 -22.11
C GLY A 72 9.52 6.24 -20.75
N ASP A 73 10.64 5.66 -20.28
CA ASP A 73 11.33 6.11 -19.07
C ASP A 73 11.90 7.54 -19.26
N GLU A 74 12.34 7.88 -20.46
CA GLU A 74 12.86 9.21 -20.82
C GLU A 74 11.84 10.35 -20.60
N ALA A 75 10.53 10.02 -20.60
CA ALA A 75 9.48 11.00 -20.37
C ALA A 75 9.21 11.27 -18.87
N ARG A 76 9.83 10.51 -17.96
CA ARG A 76 9.62 10.62 -16.51
C ARG A 76 10.91 11.04 -15.81
N PRO A 77 10.93 12.16 -15.05
CA PRO A 77 12.14 12.58 -14.33
C PRO A 77 12.52 11.63 -13.19
N LEU A 78 11.55 10.90 -12.63
CA LEU A 78 11.77 9.90 -11.59
C LEU A 78 11.35 8.52 -12.13
N HIS A 79 12.29 7.81 -12.73
CA HIS A 79 12.15 6.42 -13.16
C HIS A 79 13.01 5.50 -12.29
N GLY A 80 12.78 4.19 -12.38
CA GLY A 80 13.42 3.18 -11.50
C GLY A 80 14.95 3.29 -11.39
N ILE A 81 15.65 3.56 -12.50
CA ILE A 81 17.12 3.72 -12.52
C ILE A 81 17.60 4.89 -11.63
N VAL A 82 16.86 6.00 -11.55
CA VAL A 82 17.18 7.13 -10.65
C VAL A 82 16.66 6.87 -9.23
N LEU A 83 15.52 6.20 -9.10
CA LEU A 83 14.94 5.86 -7.80
C LEU A 83 15.77 4.83 -7.02
N TYR A 84 16.53 3.97 -7.69
CA TYR A 84 17.43 3.02 -7.05
C TYR A 84 18.52 3.69 -6.19
N PRO A 85 19.42 4.55 -6.72
CA PRO A 85 20.43 5.22 -5.90
C PRO A 85 19.81 6.19 -4.89
N ILE A 86 18.61 6.75 -5.15
CA ILE A 86 17.86 7.52 -4.16
C ILE A 86 17.45 6.63 -2.99
N ALA A 87 16.90 5.44 -3.25
CA ALA A 87 16.51 4.49 -2.21
C ALA A 87 17.71 4.07 -1.34
N VAL A 88 18.86 3.80 -1.98
CA VAL A 88 20.12 3.51 -1.26
C VAL A 88 20.57 4.71 -0.42
N LEU A 89 20.57 5.92 -0.97
CA LEU A 89 20.94 7.13 -0.22
C LEU A 89 20.02 7.35 0.99
N LEU A 90 18.71 7.12 0.84
CA LEU A 90 17.76 7.21 1.95
C LEU A 90 18.03 6.17 3.04
N LEU A 91 18.44 4.94 2.68
CA LEU A 91 18.87 3.95 3.67
C LEU A 91 20.12 4.41 4.43
N LEU A 92 21.11 4.98 3.73
CA LEU A 92 22.34 5.50 4.36
C LEU A 92 22.05 6.69 5.29
N LEU A 93 21.12 7.56 4.91
CA LEU A 93 20.67 8.69 5.75
C LEU A 93 19.88 8.20 6.97
N ALA A 94 19.05 7.18 6.82
CA ALA A 94 18.23 6.63 7.89
C ALA A 94 19.03 5.86 8.95
N PHE A 95 20.19 5.29 8.57
CA PHE A 95 20.96 4.38 9.41
C PHE A 95 22.43 4.79 9.60
N PRO A 96 22.71 5.99 10.16
CA PRO A 96 24.06 6.55 10.21
C PRO A 96 25.07 5.70 10.99
N GLY A 97 24.63 5.03 12.06
CA GLY A 97 25.46 4.15 12.88
C GLY A 97 25.27 2.65 12.60
N ARG A 98 24.48 2.29 11.58
CA ARG A 98 24.07 0.90 11.30
C ARG A 98 24.31 0.52 9.84
N PRO A 99 25.57 0.51 9.37
CA PRO A 99 25.91 0.08 8.01
C PRO A 99 25.47 -1.36 7.72
N ASP A 100 25.36 -2.22 8.74
CA ASP A 100 24.82 -3.57 8.62
C ASP A 100 23.35 -3.60 8.17
N ILE A 101 22.52 -2.69 8.68
CA ILE A 101 21.11 -2.57 8.28
C ILE A 101 21.01 -2.02 6.85
N ALA A 102 21.76 -0.95 6.56
CA ALA A 102 21.74 -0.33 5.23
C ALA A 102 22.24 -1.32 4.15
N ALA A 103 23.33 -2.04 4.42
CA ALA A 103 23.88 -3.03 3.51
C ALA A 103 22.93 -4.22 3.31
N ALA A 104 22.29 -4.71 4.38
CA ALA A 104 21.32 -5.81 4.28
C ALA A 104 20.09 -5.42 3.45
N ALA A 105 19.51 -4.24 3.70
CA ALA A 105 18.38 -3.73 2.92
C ALA A 105 18.76 -3.50 1.45
N TRP A 106 19.95 -2.99 1.18
CA TRP A 106 20.47 -2.83 -0.17
C TRP A 106 20.68 -4.19 -0.86
N GLY A 107 21.20 -5.19 -0.14
CA GLY A 107 21.30 -6.57 -0.63
C GLY A 107 19.97 -7.16 -1.06
N ILE A 108 18.95 -7.00 -0.21
CA ILE A 108 17.58 -7.45 -0.50
C ILE A 108 17.03 -6.74 -1.74
N LEU A 109 17.21 -5.42 -1.85
CA LEU A 109 16.80 -4.64 -3.01
C LEU A 109 17.52 -5.09 -4.30
N ALA A 110 18.84 -5.23 -4.25
CA ALA A 110 19.65 -5.52 -5.42
C ALA A 110 19.39 -6.94 -5.94
N LEU A 111 19.39 -7.93 -5.05
CA LEU A 111 19.32 -9.34 -5.41
C LEU A 111 17.87 -9.85 -5.47
N GLY A 112 16.97 -9.29 -4.66
CA GLY A 112 15.56 -9.64 -4.64
C GLY A 112 14.88 -9.35 -5.98
N ASP A 113 14.85 -8.08 -6.40
CA ASP A 113 14.16 -7.65 -7.63
C ASP A 113 14.72 -8.35 -8.89
N GLY A 114 16.05 -8.47 -8.95
CA GLY A 114 16.76 -9.12 -10.05
C GLY A 114 16.40 -10.60 -10.16
N SER A 115 16.48 -11.33 -9.05
CA SER A 115 16.13 -12.76 -9.02
C SER A 115 14.64 -13.01 -9.24
N ALA A 116 13.76 -12.16 -8.70
CA ALA A 116 12.32 -12.24 -8.90
C ALA A 116 11.94 -12.12 -10.38
N THR A 117 12.55 -11.15 -11.07
CA THR A 117 12.30 -10.91 -12.49
C THR A 117 12.84 -12.06 -13.35
N LEU A 118 14.04 -12.57 -13.06
CA LEU A 118 14.64 -13.69 -13.79
C LEU A 118 13.85 -14.98 -13.59
N ALA A 119 13.57 -15.35 -12.35
CA ALA A 119 12.82 -16.56 -12.02
C ALA A 119 11.37 -16.48 -12.52
N GLY A 120 10.72 -15.32 -12.38
CA GLY A 120 9.35 -15.12 -12.85
C GLY A 120 9.17 -15.20 -14.37
N ARG A 121 10.26 -15.07 -15.13
CA ARG A 121 10.29 -15.29 -16.60
C ARG A 121 10.74 -16.68 -16.99
N ALA A 122 11.65 -17.28 -16.22
CA ALA A 122 12.21 -18.60 -16.52
C ALA A 122 11.28 -19.74 -16.06
N ILE A 123 10.49 -19.52 -15.01
CA ILE A 123 9.62 -20.52 -14.40
C ILE A 123 8.17 -20.11 -14.63
N ASP A 124 7.48 -20.84 -15.51
CA ASP A 124 6.03 -20.71 -15.65
C ASP A 124 5.33 -21.17 -14.37
N GLY A 125 4.33 -20.42 -13.93
CA GLY A 125 3.65 -20.72 -12.69
C GLY A 125 2.46 -19.82 -12.38
N PRO A 126 1.77 -20.08 -11.25
CA PRO A 126 0.66 -19.26 -10.84
C PRO A 126 1.09 -17.81 -10.57
N ARG A 127 0.14 -16.90 -10.74
CA ARG A 127 0.30 -15.46 -10.47
C ARG A 127 -0.55 -15.06 -9.28
N TRP A 128 -0.13 -14.03 -8.55
CA TRP A 128 -0.87 -13.57 -7.38
C TRP A 128 -2.29 -13.11 -7.78
N PRO A 129 -3.34 -13.43 -7.00
CA PRO A 129 -4.72 -13.08 -7.34
C PRO A 129 -4.98 -11.57 -7.47
N TRP A 130 -4.26 -10.76 -6.69
CA TRP A 130 -4.37 -9.30 -6.66
C TRP A 130 -3.37 -8.58 -7.55
N ASN A 131 -2.31 -9.27 -8.01
CA ASN A 131 -1.31 -8.71 -8.90
C ASN A 131 -0.87 -9.75 -9.93
N ARG A 132 -1.43 -9.64 -11.15
CA ARG A 132 -1.17 -10.59 -12.24
C ARG A 132 0.17 -10.37 -12.94
N GLU A 133 0.92 -9.33 -12.58
CA GLU A 133 2.26 -9.09 -13.10
C GLU A 133 3.33 -9.87 -12.34
N LYS A 134 3.06 -10.26 -11.08
CA LYS A 134 4.00 -10.97 -10.21
C LYS A 134 3.62 -12.46 -10.11
N THR A 135 4.62 -13.32 -10.20
CA THR A 135 4.47 -14.79 -10.09
C THR A 135 4.86 -15.28 -8.70
N PHE A 136 4.32 -16.43 -8.29
CA PHE A 136 4.73 -17.07 -7.04
C PHE A 136 6.22 -17.46 -7.08
N ALA A 137 6.70 -17.97 -8.22
CA ALA A 137 8.11 -18.32 -8.41
C ALA A 137 9.03 -17.10 -8.26
N GLY A 138 8.64 -15.94 -8.80
CA GLY A 138 9.38 -14.69 -8.64
C GLY A 138 9.46 -14.25 -7.17
N SER A 139 8.34 -14.25 -6.45
CA SER A 139 8.34 -13.89 -5.01
C SER A 139 9.14 -14.88 -4.15
N ALA A 140 9.14 -16.17 -4.48
CA ALA A 140 9.95 -17.16 -3.78
C ALA A 140 11.45 -16.94 -4.03
N ALA A 141 11.83 -16.69 -5.30
CA ALA A 141 13.21 -16.36 -5.65
C ALA A 141 13.68 -15.08 -4.96
N PHE A 142 12.83 -14.04 -4.92
CA PHE A 142 13.09 -12.82 -4.16
C PHE A 142 13.43 -13.14 -2.71
N ALA A 143 12.56 -13.86 -2.01
CA ALA A 143 12.70 -14.12 -0.59
C ALA A 143 13.97 -14.91 -0.27
N VAL A 144 14.30 -15.91 -1.10
CA VAL A 144 15.48 -16.76 -0.91
C VAL A 144 16.77 -16.03 -1.27
N VAL A 145 16.87 -15.48 -2.49
CA VAL A 145 18.11 -14.87 -2.99
C VAL A 145 18.33 -13.49 -2.36
N GLY A 146 17.28 -12.68 -2.27
CA GLY A 146 17.32 -11.40 -1.54
C GLY A 146 17.60 -11.60 -0.05
N GLY A 147 17.00 -12.62 0.58
CA GLY A 147 17.28 -12.99 1.97
C GLY A 147 18.72 -13.41 2.18
N ALA A 148 19.26 -14.31 1.35
CA ALA A 148 20.66 -14.72 1.41
C ALA A 148 21.62 -13.55 1.21
N GLY A 149 21.33 -12.69 0.23
CA GLY A 149 22.06 -11.44 -0.02
C GLY A 149 22.07 -10.50 1.18
N GLY A 150 20.90 -10.29 1.78
CA GLY A 150 20.74 -9.48 2.99
C GLY A 150 21.51 -10.05 4.18
N VAL A 151 21.45 -11.36 4.42
CA VAL A 151 22.22 -12.04 5.48
C VAL A 151 23.71 -11.89 5.27
N PHE A 152 24.18 -12.14 4.05
CA PHE A 152 25.60 -12.02 3.71
C PHE A 152 26.11 -10.59 3.96
N LEU A 153 25.40 -9.56 3.50
CA LEU A 153 25.82 -8.17 3.67
C LEU A 153 25.68 -7.68 5.12
N ALA A 154 24.66 -8.13 5.87
CA ALA A 154 24.55 -7.90 7.30
C ALA A 154 25.77 -8.48 8.05
N TRP A 155 26.12 -9.73 7.74
CA TRP A 155 27.27 -10.41 8.32
C TRP A 155 28.60 -9.74 7.94
N TRP A 156 28.73 -9.31 6.69
CA TRP A 156 29.93 -8.61 6.21
C TRP A 156 30.17 -7.28 6.93
N CYS A 157 29.12 -6.47 7.07
CA CYS A 157 29.20 -5.15 7.70
C CYS A 157 29.11 -5.21 9.24
N ARG A 158 28.84 -6.38 9.81
CA ARG A 158 28.75 -6.62 11.26
C ARG A 158 29.94 -6.07 12.05
N GLY A 159 31.16 -6.22 11.51
CA GLY A 159 32.39 -5.77 12.18
C GLY A 159 32.56 -4.25 12.21
N ALA A 160 31.80 -3.51 11.40
CA ALA A 160 31.80 -2.04 11.37
C ALA A 160 30.86 -1.42 12.43
N VAL A 161 30.12 -2.25 13.17
CA VAL A 161 29.16 -1.81 14.19
C VAL A 161 29.68 -2.13 15.58
N GLN A 162 29.62 -1.15 16.48
CA GLN A 162 30.07 -1.31 17.87
C GLN A 162 28.95 -0.92 18.86
N PRO A 163 28.61 -1.80 19.82
CA PRO A 163 29.00 -3.22 19.88
C PRO A 163 28.44 -4.00 18.68
N ALA A 164 29.11 -5.09 18.31
CA ALA A 164 28.63 -5.94 17.22
C ALA A 164 27.21 -6.46 17.55
N PRO A 165 26.23 -6.40 16.61
CA PRO A 165 24.85 -6.82 16.87
C PRO A 165 24.76 -8.30 17.29
N PRO A 166 23.63 -8.89 17.66
CA PRO A 166 23.57 -10.34 17.86
C PRO A 166 23.69 -11.14 16.55
N LEU A 167 24.21 -12.37 16.59
CA LEU A 167 24.17 -13.28 15.42
C LEU A 167 22.74 -13.63 15.03
N ALA A 168 21.86 -13.83 16.01
CA ALA A 168 20.43 -14.06 15.77
C ALA A 168 19.81 -12.94 14.94
N PHE A 169 20.12 -11.67 15.23
CA PHE A 169 19.71 -10.54 14.41
C PHE A 169 20.30 -10.63 12.99
N THR A 170 21.60 -10.85 12.89
CA THR A 170 22.35 -10.89 11.61
C THR A 170 21.79 -11.94 10.64
N LEU A 171 21.28 -13.06 11.16
CA LEU A 171 20.73 -14.15 10.38
C LEU A 171 19.22 -14.02 10.16
N ALA A 172 18.43 -13.79 11.22
CA ALA A 172 16.98 -13.85 11.14
C ALA A 172 16.35 -12.56 10.59
N ALA A 173 16.90 -11.39 10.92
CA ALA A 173 16.28 -10.12 10.54
C ALA A 173 16.28 -9.87 9.03
N PRO A 174 17.37 -10.14 8.27
CA PRO A 174 17.33 -9.99 6.82
C PRO A 174 16.40 -10.98 6.13
N LEU A 175 16.23 -12.19 6.66
CA LEU A 175 15.27 -13.16 6.13
C LEU A 175 13.83 -12.69 6.33
N ALA A 176 13.51 -12.19 7.53
CA ALA A 176 12.20 -11.59 7.80
C ALA A 176 11.95 -10.36 6.92
N ALA A 177 12.97 -9.51 6.75
CA ALA A 177 12.91 -8.34 5.88
C ALA A 177 12.67 -8.70 4.42
N ALA A 178 13.35 -9.74 3.91
CA ALA A 178 13.17 -10.22 2.54
C ALA A 178 11.77 -10.80 2.31
N LEU A 179 11.21 -11.53 3.28
CA LEU A 179 9.84 -12.05 3.21
C LEU A 179 8.80 -10.92 3.17
N VAL A 180 8.96 -9.90 4.02
CA VAL A 180 8.07 -8.74 4.05
C VAL A 180 8.22 -7.91 2.77
N ALA A 181 9.45 -7.67 2.32
CA ALA A 181 9.70 -6.94 1.08
C ALA A 181 9.12 -7.68 -0.14
N ALA A 182 9.30 -9.00 -0.24
CA ALA A 182 8.67 -9.81 -1.27
C ALA A 182 7.14 -9.70 -1.24
N ALA A 183 6.52 -9.71 -0.05
CA ALA A 183 5.08 -9.55 0.10
C ALA A 183 4.61 -8.14 -0.33
N VAL A 184 5.35 -7.09 0.06
CA VAL A 184 5.09 -5.71 -0.37
C VAL A 184 5.21 -5.55 -1.88
N GLU A 185 6.19 -6.19 -2.50
CA GLU A 185 6.40 -6.21 -3.95
C GLU A 185 5.21 -6.83 -4.71
N THR A 186 4.45 -7.74 -4.07
CA THR A 186 3.22 -8.28 -4.67
C THR A 186 2.08 -7.26 -4.69
N MET A 187 2.11 -6.23 -3.85
CA MET A 187 1.02 -5.28 -3.72
C MET A 187 1.03 -4.28 -4.89
N PRO A 188 -0.14 -3.94 -5.48
CA PRO A 188 -0.22 -2.97 -6.57
C PRO A 188 -0.09 -1.53 -6.03
N VAL A 189 1.08 -1.18 -5.52
CA VAL A 189 1.41 0.15 -5.01
C VAL A 189 1.80 1.06 -6.18
N ARG A 190 1.46 2.36 -6.09
CA ARG A 190 1.83 3.34 -7.14
C ARG A 190 3.27 3.85 -7.02
N LEU A 191 3.96 3.46 -5.97
CA LEU A 191 5.36 3.79 -5.71
C LEU A 191 6.23 2.76 -6.44
N ASP A 192 7.39 3.19 -6.90
CA ASP A 192 8.34 2.29 -7.58
C ASP A 192 8.84 1.19 -6.64
N ASP A 193 8.96 -0.02 -7.16
CA ASP A 193 9.34 -1.22 -6.42
C ASP A 193 10.64 -1.00 -5.63
N ASN A 194 11.62 -0.31 -6.23
CA ASN A 194 12.92 -0.05 -5.59
C ASN A 194 12.79 0.68 -4.25
N LEU A 195 11.89 1.66 -4.19
CA LEU A 195 11.68 2.44 -2.99
C LEU A 195 10.82 1.67 -1.98
N THR A 196 9.79 0.95 -2.43
CA THR A 196 8.97 0.13 -1.53
C THR A 196 9.75 -1.00 -0.89
N VAL A 197 10.65 -1.65 -1.63
CA VAL A 197 11.52 -2.74 -1.16
C VAL A 197 12.52 -2.19 -0.15
N ALA A 198 13.21 -1.09 -0.48
CA ALA A 198 14.17 -0.48 0.44
C ALA A 198 13.51 -0.04 1.75
N ILE A 199 12.37 0.67 1.67
CA ILE A 199 11.65 1.14 2.87
C ILE A 199 11.15 -0.04 3.71
N SER A 200 10.53 -1.04 3.10
CA SER A 200 9.98 -2.18 3.83
C SER A 200 11.07 -3.04 4.47
N ALA A 201 12.14 -3.35 3.73
CA ALA A 201 13.28 -4.10 4.27
C ALA A 201 13.97 -3.32 5.41
N GLY A 202 14.27 -2.02 5.18
CA GLY A 202 14.88 -1.16 6.18
C GLY A 202 14.04 -1.02 7.46
N ALA A 203 12.72 -0.89 7.32
CA ALA A 203 11.80 -0.83 8.46
C ALA A 203 11.81 -2.13 9.28
N VAL A 204 11.76 -3.29 8.64
CA VAL A 204 11.79 -4.59 9.34
C VAL A 204 13.13 -4.80 10.06
N LEU A 205 14.25 -4.47 9.39
CA LEU A 205 15.58 -4.56 9.99
C LEU A 205 15.72 -3.61 11.19
N TRP A 206 15.19 -2.38 11.08
CA TRP A 206 15.16 -1.44 12.19
C TRP A 206 14.32 -1.95 13.37
N LEU A 207 13.10 -2.43 13.11
CA LEU A 207 12.25 -2.99 14.17
C LEU A 207 12.90 -4.19 14.86
N ALA A 208 13.57 -5.06 14.08
CA ALA A 208 14.30 -6.20 14.62
C ALA A 208 15.53 -5.78 15.43
N SER A 209 16.15 -4.63 15.13
CA SER A 209 17.31 -4.15 15.89
C SER A 209 16.94 -3.59 17.26
N LEU A 210 15.65 -3.27 17.47
CA LEU A 210 15.12 -2.87 18.78
C LEU A 210 14.90 -4.06 19.72
N ILE A 211 14.83 -5.30 19.20
CA ILE A 211 14.51 -6.50 19.97
C ILE A 211 15.70 -6.92 20.84
N ASP A 212 15.44 -7.07 22.14
CA ASP A 212 16.33 -7.66 23.11
C ASP A 212 15.88 -9.10 23.44
N ALA A 213 16.69 -10.07 23.01
CA ALA A 213 16.40 -11.49 23.18
C ALA A 213 16.32 -11.91 24.66
N SER A 214 16.98 -11.20 25.58
CA SER A 214 16.91 -11.50 27.01
C SER A 214 15.49 -11.35 27.57
N ARG A 215 14.71 -10.43 27.01
CA ARG A 215 13.33 -10.14 27.40
C ARG A 215 12.32 -11.18 26.90
N ALA A 216 12.73 -12.05 25.97
CA ALA A 216 11.81 -13.02 25.37
C ALA A 216 11.23 -13.99 26.42
N HIS A 217 12.04 -14.38 27.42
CA HIS A 217 11.59 -15.24 28.50
C HIS A 217 10.50 -14.56 29.35
N ASP A 218 10.76 -13.34 29.82
CA ASP A 218 9.81 -12.55 30.62
C ASP A 218 8.53 -12.21 29.84
N ALA A 219 8.69 -11.87 28.57
CA ALA A 219 7.57 -11.63 27.66
C ALA A 219 6.64 -12.85 27.58
N SER A 220 7.19 -14.06 27.48
CA SER A 220 6.40 -15.29 27.40
C SER A 220 5.58 -15.56 28.67
N ALA A 221 6.15 -15.27 29.85
CA ALA A 221 5.44 -15.40 31.12
C ALA A 221 4.32 -14.35 31.25
N MET A 222 4.60 -13.12 30.86
CA MET A 222 3.63 -12.02 30.88
C MET A 222 2.47 -12.25 29.91
N VAL A 223 2.75 -12.75 28.70
CA VAL A 223 1.70 -13.11 27.73
C VAL A 223 0.84 -14.25 28.27
N ARG A 224 1.45 -15.33 28.79
CA ARG A 224 0.70 -16.49 29.33
C ARG A 224 -0.26 -16.09 30.46
N SER A 225 0.21 -15.27 31.40
CA SER A 225 -0.63 -14.81 32.53
C SER A 225 -1.80 -13.92 32.10
N ARG A 226 -1.69 -13.22 30.97
CA ARG A 226 -2.72 -12.29 30.48
C ARG A 226 -3.61 -12.87 29.39
N LEU A 227 -3.20 -13.96 28.75
CA LEU A 227 -3.84 -14.49 27.54
C LEU A 227 -5.31 -14.85 27.77
N ALA A 228 -5.64 -15.49 28.88
CA ALA A 228 -7.03 -15.85 29.19
C ALA A 228 -7.93 -14.62 29.27
N TRP A 229 -7.49 -13.58 29.99
CA TRP A 229 -8.21 -12.31 30.10
C TRP A 229 -8.29 -11.56 28.77
N ALA A 230 -7.20 -11.58 28.00
CA ALA A 230 -7.16 -11.00 26.65
C ALA A 230 -8.19 -11.67 25.73
N LEU A 231 -8.29 -13.00 25.75
CA LEU A 231 -9.26 -13.75 24.95
C LEU A 231 -10.69 -13.42 25.36
N VAL A 232 -11.01 -13.52 26.65
CA VAL A 232 -12.37 -13.25 27.16
C VAL A 232 -12.82 -11.83 26.84
N ALA A 233 -12.00 -10.83 27.14
CA ALA A 233 -12.34 -9.43 26.92
C ALA A 233 -12.56 -9.12 25.43
N ASN A 234 -11.70 -9.62 24.55
CA ASN A 234 -11.80 -9.32 23.12
C ASN A 234 -12.91 -10.12 22.43
N ILE A 235 -13.19 -11.36 22.84
CA ILE A 235 -14.36 -12.11 22.36
C ILE A 235 -15.64 -11.37 22.76
N ALA A 236 -15.74 -10.89 24.00
CA ALA A 236 -16.90 -10.13 24.46
C ALA A 236 -17.09 -8.82 23.67
N VAL A 237 -16.03 -8.04 23.48
CA VAL A 237 -16.11 -6.78 22.70
C VAL A 237 -16.42 -7.04 21.22
N ALA A 238 -15.82 -8.07 20.61
CA ALA A 238 -16.09 -8.43 19.23
C ALA A 238 -17.54 -8.91 19.03
N TRP A 239 -18.05 -9.72 19.95
CA TRP A 239 -19.43 -10.20 19.92
C TRP A 239 -20.42 -9.05 20.10
N THR A 240 -20.21 -8.17 21.10
CA THR A 240 -21.06 -7.00 21.32
C THR A 240 -21.02 -6.03 20.14
N GLY A 241 -19.85 -5.74 19.58
CA GLY A 241 -19.71 -4.88 18.39
C GLY A 241 -20.37 -5.47 17.14
N TYR A 242 -20.27 -6.79 16.94
CA TYR A 242 -20.96 -7.48 15.85
C TYR A 242 -22.49 -7.42 16.03
N ARG A 243 -22.99 -7.73 17.24
CA ARG A 243 -24.42 -7.68 17.59
C ARG A 243 -24.99 -6.27 17.46
N ALA A 244 -24.25 -5.27 17.90
CA ALA A 244 -24.61 -3.86 17.78
C ALA A 244 -24.56 -3.35 16.32
N ARG A 245 -24.13 -4.18 15.35
CA ARG A 245 -23.91 -3.81 13.94
C ARG A 245 -22.95 -2.61 13.79
N THR A 246 -21.92 -2.50 14.63
CA THR A 246 -20.85 -1.49 14.48
C THR A 246 -19.67 -2.03 13.67
N VAL A 247 -19.49 -3.35 13.63
CA VAL A 247 -18.33 -4.02 13.00
C VAL A 247 -18.80 -5.18 12.10
N SER A 248 -18.08 -5.45 11.01
CA SER A 248 -18.30 -6.66 10.17
C SER A 248 -17.69 -7.92 10.81
N VAL A 249 -17.97 -9.12 10.28
CA VAL A 249 -17.30 -10.36 10.74
C VAL A 249 -15.77 -10.24 10.60
N SER A 250 -15.30 -9.77 9.45
CA SER A 250 -13.87 -9.56 9.22
C SER A 250 -13.27 -8.51 10.15
N GLY A 251 -14.00 -7.43 10.44
CA GLY A 251 -13.58 -6.43 11.40
C GLY A 251 -13.53 -6.95 12.83
N ALA A 252 -14.49 -7.80 13.22
CA ALA A 252 -14.54 -8.43 14.54
C ALA A 252 -13.34 -9.37 14.73
N LEU A 253 -13.04 -10.19 13.73
CA LEU A 253 -11.87 -11.09 13.77
C LEU A 253 -10.55 -10.29 13.84
N ALA A 254 -10.33 -9.33 12.94
CA ALA A 254 -9.12 -8.52 12.92
C ALA A 254 -8.98 -7.69 14.21
N GLY A 255 -10.07 -7.09 14.67
CA GLY A 255 -10.13 -6.34 15.92
C GLY A 255 -9.81 -7.20 17.15
N SER A 256 -10.34 -8.42 17.22
CA SER A 256 -10.01 -9.37 18.28
C SER A 256 -8.52 -9.70 18.31
N ILE A 257 -7.92 -10.01 17.16
CA ILE A 257 -6.49 -10.33 17.08
C ILE A 257 -5.66 -9.14 17.57
N ILE A 258 -5.93 -7.94 17.08
CA ILE A 258 -5.23 -6.72 17.48
C ILE A 258 -5.41 -6.44 18.98
N GLY A 259 -6.64 -6.57 19.48
CA GLY A 259 -6.95 -6.35 20.88
C GLY A 259 -6.31 -7.39 21.80
N ILE A 260 -6.19 -8.66 21.37
CA ILE A 260 -5.48 -9.71 22.11
C ILE A 260 -3.99 -9.38 22.19
N VAL A 261 -3.38 -8.94 21.09
CA VAL A 261 -1.97 -8.51 21.05
C VAL A 261 -1.74 -7.35 22.02
N ILE A 262 -2.57 -6.30 21.95
CA ILE A 262 -2.44 -5.11 22.79
C ILE A 262 -2.66 -5.45 24.28
N PHE A 263 -3.69 -6.24 24.60
CA PHE A 263 -3.95 -6.65 25.99
C PHE A 263 -2.81 -7.51 26.53
N SER A 264 -2.31 -8.47 25.75
CA SER A 264 -1.21 -9.34 26.20
C SER A 264 0.06 -8.53 26.46
N ALA A 265 0.36 -7.56 25.59
CA ALA A 265 1.54 -6.70 25.70
C ALA A 265 1.47 -5.66 26.82
N LEU A 266 0.42 -4.83 26.84
CA LEU A 266 0.29 -3.68 27.74
C LEU A 266 -0.65 -3.90 28.93
N GLY A 267 -1.34 -5.05 28.98
CA GLY A 267 -2.37 -5.32 29.98
C GLY A 267 -3.65 -4.52 29.74
N TRP A 268 -4.50 -4.49 30.77
CA TRP A 268 -5.77 -3.77 30.75
C TRP A 268 -5.63 -2.26 30.47
N PRO A 269 -4.56 -1.52 30.90
CA PRO A 269 -4.48 -0.07 30.62
C PRO A 269 -4.37 0.24 29.12
N GLY A 270 -3.51 -0.49 28.40
CA GLY A 270 -3.38 -0.33 26.95
C GLY A 270 -4.64 -0.75 26.21
N TRP A 271 -5.31 -1.82 26.69
CA TRP A 271 -6.56 -2.27 26.12
C TRP A 271 -7.72 -1.29 26.33
N VAL A 272 -7.82 -0.64 27.49
CA VAL A 272 -8.83 0.41 27.73
C VAL A 272 -8.63 1.58 26.79
N LEU A 273 -7.37 2.00 26.51
CA LEU A 273 -7.11 3.05 25.53
C LEU A 273 -7.58 2.65 24.11
N LEU A 274 -7.36 1.40 23.71
CA LEU A 274 -7.90 0.85 22.46
C LEU A 274 -9.42 0.89 22.45
N LEU A 275 -10.06 0.47 23.54
CA LEU A 275 -11.51 0.43 23.64
C LEU A 275 -12.11 1.86 23.56
N VAL A 276 -11.54 2.82 24.29
CA VAL A 276 -12.00 4.22 24.28
C VAL A 276 -11.88 4.84 22.90
N THR A 277 -10.75 4.64 22.22
CA THR A 277 -10.55 5.16 20.86
C THR A 277 -11.48 4.49 19.85
N PHE A 278 -11.69 3.18 19.96
CA PHE A 278 -12.65 2.45 19.13
C PHE A 278 -14.10 2.92 19.35
N LEU A 279 -14.54 3.02 20.61
CA LEU A 279 -15.89 3.44 20.98
C LEU A 279 -16.16 4.87 20.52
N SER A 280 -15.23 5.79 20.79
CA SER A 280 -15.32 7.19 20.33
C SER A 280 -15.51 7.25 18.82
N ALA A 281 -14.69 6.50 18.09
CA ALA A 281 -14.73 6.47 16.65
C ALA A 281 -16.01 5.78 16.10
N ALA A 282 -16.53 4.75 16.78
CA ALA A 282 -17.79 4.11 16.42
C ALA A 282 -19.01 5.01 16.66
N ILE A 283 -19.00 5.78 17.76
CA ILE A 283 -20.04 6.77 18.06
C ILE A 283 -20.01 7.87 16.98
N THR A 284 -18.85 8.43 16.66
CA THR A 284 -18.74 9.51 15.66
C THR A 284 -19.09 9.05 14.25
N SER A 285 -18.84 7.79 13.89
CA SER A 285 -19.29 7.24 12.59
C SER A 285 -20.82 7.28 12.45
N ARG A 286 -21.57 7.05 13.54
CA ARG A 286 -23.04 7.07 13.55
C ARG A 286 -23.64 8.47 13.66
N MET A 287 -22.88 9.43 14.13
CA MET A 287 -23.32 10.82 14.21
C MET A 287 -23.57 11.41 12.81
N GLY A 288 -24.70 12.13 12.67
CA GLY A 288 -25.08 12.78 11.40
C GLY A 288 -25.36 11.83 10.24
N TRP A 289 -25.68 10.55 10.52
CA TRP A 289 -25.81 9.51 9.49
C TRP A 289 -26.84 9.83 8.40
N GLN A 290 -28.01 10.38 8.78
CA GLN A 290 -29.02 10.83 7.81
C GLN A 290 -28.47 11.87 6.81
N ARG A 291 -27.67 12.84 7.29
CA ARG A 291 -27.04 13.84 6.43
C ARG A 291 -25.99 13.23 5.51
N LYS A 292 -25.16 12.33 6.05
CA LYS A 292 -24.16 11.59 5.26
C LYS A 292 -24.80 10.75 4.16
N MET A 293 -25.97 10.15 4.42
CA MET A 293 -26.74 9.40 3.43
C MET A 293 -27.30 10.30 2.32
N ILE A 294 -27.91 11.44 2.67
CA ILE A 294 -28.43 12.41 1.70
C ILE A 294 -27.31 12.93 0.79
N LEU A 295 -26.12 13.16 1.35
CA LEU A 295 -24.94 13.62 0.61
C LEU A 295 -24.22 12.50 -0.17
N GLY A 296 -24.65 11.23 -0.05
CA GLY A 296 -24.02 10.10 -0.71
C GLY A 296 -22.58 9.80 -0.24
N ILE A 297 -22.17 10.32 0.91
CA ILE A 297 -20.83 10.17 1.51
C ILE A 297 -20.83 9.25 2.74
N ALA A 298 -21.97 8.60 3.02
CA ALA A 298 -22.07 7.64 4.10
C ALA A 298 -21.11 6.47 3.87
N GLU A 299 -20.49 6.01 4.96
CA GLU A 299 -19.52 4.92 4.91
C GLU A 299 -20.16 3.62 4.37
N GLU A 300 -19.41 2.91 3.53
CA GLU A 300 -19.86 1.68 2.89
C GLU A 300 -20.35 0.67 3.95
N ARG A 301 -21.35 -0.16 3.61
CA ARG A 301 -21.94 -1.18 4.49
C ARG A 301 -22.62 -0.63 5.75
N GLY A 302 -23.14 0.60 5.70
CA GLY A 302 -23.97 1.18 6.76
C GLY A 302 -23.20 1.56 8.02
N GLY A 303 -21.94 1.99 7.87
CA GLY A 303 -21.06 2.37 8.99
C GLY A 303 -20.43 1.20 9.74
N ARG A 304 -20.51 -0.03 9.19
CA ARG A 304 -19.85 -1.21 9.77
C ARG A 304 -18.37 -1.22 9.42
N ARG A 305 -17.50 -1.17 10.43
CA ARG A 305 -16.05 -1.12 10.23
C ARG A 305 -15.51 -2.51 9.90
N GLY A 306 -14.73 -2.61 8.82
CA GLY A 306 -14.11 -3.86 8.37
C GLY A 306 -12.68 -4.05 8.86
N ALA A 307 -12.09 -5.20 8.51
CA ALA A 307 -10.69 -5.53 8.84
C ALA A 307 -9.70 -4.46 8.35
N GLY A 308 -9.91 -3.91 7.14
CA GLY A 308 -9.08 -2.84 6.60
C GLY A 308 -9.03 -1.60 7.50
N ASN A 309 -10.19 -1.18 8.05
CA ASN A 309 -10.27 -0.04 8.96
C ASN A 309 -9.57 -0.34 10.30
N ALA A 310 -9.71 -1.57 10.82
CA ALA A 310 -9.02 -1.97 12.05
C ALA A 310 -7.50 -1.93 11.87
N ILE A 311 -6.99 -2.58 10.81
CA ILE A 311 -5.55 -2.65 10.54
C ILE A 311 -4.97 -1.25 10.24
N ALA A 312 -5.65 -0.45 9.41
CA ALA A 312 -5.17 0.89 9.06
C ALA A 312 -5.04 1.81 10.28
N ASN A 313 -6.01 1.79 11.20
CA ASN A 313 -6.03 2.71 12.34
C ASN A 313 -5.25 2.22 13.56
N THR A 314 -5.06 0.90 13.70
CA THR A 314 -4.50 0.31 14.92
C THR A 314 -3.31 -0.60 14.69
N GLY A 315 -2.92 -0.88 13.44
CA GLY A 315 -1.80 -1.77 13.11
C GLY A 315 -0.45 -1.27 13.64
N VAL A 316 -0.15 0.02 13.48
CA VAL A 316 1.08 0.61 14.04
C VAL A 316 1.08 0.56 15.57
N ALA A 317 -0.08 0.77 16.20
CA ALA A 317 -0.22 0.61 17.64
C ALA A 317 0.00 -0.85 18.08
N ALA A 318 -0.56 -1.82 17.36
CA ALA A 318 -0.33 -3.24 17.62
C ALA A 318 1.15 -3.64 17.51
N LEU A 319 1.85 -3.10 16.50
CA LEU A 319 3.29 -3.29 16.34
C LEU A 319 4.09 -2.67 17.49
N ALA A 320 3.78 -1.42 17.86
CA ALA A 320 4.40 -0.76 18.99
C ALA A 320 4.14 -1.51 20.31
N ALA A 321 2.95 -2.09 20.47
CA ALA A 321 2.62 -2.94 21.61
C ALA A 321 3.50 -4.18 21.69
N LEU A 322 3.73 -4.88 20.57
CA LEU A 322 4.68 -6.01 20.53
C LEU A 322 6.10 -5.57 20.91
N LEU A 323 6.53 -4.37 20.49
CA LEU A 323 7.82 -3.82 20.91
C LEU A 323 7.88 -3.54 22.42
N VAL A 324 6.77 -3.21 23.10
CA VAL A 324 6.78 -3.07 24.58
C VAL A 324 7.22 -4.36 25.28
N LEU A 325 6.93 -5.53 24.69
CA LEU A 325 7.34 -6.83 25.24
C LEU A 325 8.84 -7.09 25.05
N LEU A 326 9.35 -6.76 23.86
CA LEU A 326 10.63 -7.27 23.37
C LEU A 326 11.73 -6.21 23.28
N ALA A 327 11.40 -4.92 23.32
CA ALA A 327 12.38 -3.85 23.13
C ALA A 327 13.19 -3.57 24.40
N ALA A 328 14.45 -3.18 24.19
CA ALA A 328 15.35 -2.78 25.28
C ALA A 328 14.77 -1.64 26.13
N ASP A 329 14.17 -0.63 25.49
CA ASP A 329 13.44 0.47 26.14
C ASP A 329 11.92 0.39 25.86
N PRO A 330 11.13 -0.13 26.81
CA PRO A 330 9.68 -0.19 26.68
C PRO A 330 8.97 1.17 26.69
N LEU A 331 9.61 2.24 27.20
CA LEU A 331 8.97 3.55 27.32
C LEU A 331 8.70 4.15 25.94
N VAL A 332 9.71 4.15 25.07
CA VAL A 332 9.57 4.65 23.69
C VAL A 332 8.49 3.88 22.94
N ALA A 333 8.44 2.55 23.10
CA ALA A 333 7.41 1.71 22.50
C ALA A 333 6.00 2.02 23.05
N ARG A 334 5.85 2.33 24.34
CA ARG A 334 4.57 2.77 24.94
C ARG A 334 4.13 4.13 24.42
N ILE A 335 5.06 5.07 24.27
CA ILE A 335 4.77 6.40 23.68
C ILE A 335 4.34 6.23 22.23
N ALA A 336 5.06 5.42 21.44
CA ALA A 336 4.70 5.11 20.07
C ALA A 336 3.32 4.45 19.97
N PHE A 337 3.00 3.52 20.87
CA PHE A 337 1.67 2.90 20.98
C PHE A 337 0.58 3.95 21.21
N ALA A 338 0.73 4.79 22.23
CA ALA A 338 -0.25 5.81 22.57
C ALA A 338 -0.40 6.84 21.44
N ALA A 339 0.70 7.30 20.84
CA ALA A 339 0.71 8.24 19.73
C ALA A 339 0.04 7.67 18.47
N ALA A 340 0.37 6.43 18.08
CA ALA A 340 -0.22 5.78 16.92
C ALA A 340 -1.74 5.59 17.09
N LEU A 341 -2.16 5.13 18.26
CA LEU A 341 -3.56 4.85 18.54
C LEU A 341 -4.40 6.13 18.65
N THR A 342 -3.89 7.16 19.33
CA THR A 342 -4.56 8.45 19.45
C THR A 342 -4.59 9.20 18.11
N SER A 343 -3.52 9.12 17.30
CA SER A 343 -3.49 9.69 15.96
C SER A 343 -4.54 9.04 15.03
N GLY A 344 -4.57 7.70 14.95
CA GLY A 344 -5.56 6.98 14.14
C GLY A 344 -7.01 7.16 14.62
N GLY A 345 -7.21 7.22 15.95
CA GLY A 345 -8.50 7.55 16.55
C GLY A 345 -8.95 8.97 16.18
N SER A 346 -8.05 9.95 16.33
CA SER A 346 -8.32 11.36 16.04
C SER A 346 -8.61 11.60 14.56
N ASP A 347 -7.88 10.96 13.64
CA ASP A 347 -8.15 11.04 12.20
C ASP A 347 -9.55 10.53 11.85
N THR A 348 -9.98 9.42 12.47
CA THR A 348 -11.36 8.95 12.28
C THR A 348 -12.37 9.96 12.82
N ILE A 349 -12.19 10.41 14.06
CA ILE A 349 -13.14 11.35 14.69
C ILE A 349 -13.25 12.63 13.85
N ALA A 350 -12.12 13.21 13.46
CA ALA A 350 -12.06 14.41 12.64
C ALA A 350 -12.72 14.21 11.27
N SER A 351 -12.44 13.10 10.60
CA SER A 351 -13.03 12.82 9.29
C SER A 351 -14.53 12.55 9.36
N GLU A 352 -15.01 11.84 10.39
CA GLU A 352 -16.44 11.54 10.56
C GLU A 352 -17.27 12.77 10.96
N ILE A 353 -16.74 13.63 11.82
CA ILE A 353 -17.35 14.93 12.15
C ILE A 353 -17.32 15.85 10.93
N GLY A 354 -16.18 15.92 10.23
CA GLY A 354 -16.00 16.72 9.03
C GLY A 354 -16.96 16.33 7.90
N LYS A 355 -17.22 15.03 7.71
CA LYS A 355 -18.23 14.56 6.74
C LYS A 355 -19.67 14.95 7.14
N ALA A 356 -20.01 14.91 8.43
CA ALA A 356 -21.37 15.20 8.88
C ALA A 356 -21.71 16.71 8.92
N TRP A 357 -20.74 17.56 9.27
CA TRP A 357 -20.98 18.98 9.55
C TRP A 357 -20.00 19.94 8.88
N GLY A 358 -19.01 19.43 8.15
CA GLY A 358 -18.05 20.26 7.43
C GLY A 358 -18.73 21.11 6.36
N ARG A 359 -18.53 22.43 6.45
CA ARG A 359 -19.06 23.40 5.47
C ARG A 359 -18.12 23.66 4.30
N ARG A 360 -16.81 23.45 4.49
CA ARG A 360 -15.75 23.74 3.52
C ARG A 360 -14.73 22.60 3.49
N THR A 361 -14.45 22.06 2.30
CA THR A 361 -13.41 21.04 2.10
C THR A 361 -12.35 21.58 1.16
N TRP A 362 -11.08 21.31 1.48
CA TRP A 362 -9.93 21.79 0.73
C TRP A 362 -9.06 20.62 0.31
N SER A 363 -8.49 20.68 -0.88
CA SER A 363 -7.50 19.71 -1.34
C SER A 363 -6.12 20.09 -0.82
N MET A 364 -5.41 19.19 -0.13
CA MET A 364 -4.04 19.45 0.30
C MET A 364 -3.05 19.62 -0.86
N THR A 365 -3.33 19.01 -2.03
CA THR A 365 -2.42 19.07 -3.17
C THR A 365 -2.51 20.37 -3.96
N THR A 366 -3.68 20.99 -4.02
CA THR A 366 -3.90 22.23 -4.79
C THR A 366 -4.19 23.43 -3.90
N LEU A 367 -4.39 23.21 -2.60
CA LEU A 367 -4.88 24.19 -1.63
C LEU A 367 -6.15 24.91 -2.11
N GLY A 368 -6.92 24.28 -3.02
CA GLY A 368 -8.17 24.79 -3.56
C GLY A 368 -9.39 24.14 -2.90
N ARG A 369 -10.53 24.82 -2.95
CA ARG A 369 -11.80 24.27 -2.45
C ARG A 369 -12.27 23.13 -3.36
N VAL A 370 -12.73 22.05 -2.74
CA VAL A 370 -13.29 20.88 -3.45
C VAL A 370 -14.60 20.45 -2.78
N PRO A 371 -15.51 19.78 -3.51
CA PRO A 371 -16.68 19.17 -2.90
C PRO A 371 -16.30 18.14 -1.81
N PRO A 372 -17.08 18.01 -0.72
CA PRO A 372 -16.89 16.94 0.26
C PRO A 372 -16.89 15.56 -0.41
N GLY A 373 -16.01 14.65 0.03
CA GLY A 373 -15.89 13.30 -0.55
C GLY A 373 -15.13 13.23 -1.89
N THR A 374 -14.48 14.31 -2.31
CA THR A 374 -13.63 14.29 -3.52
C THR A 374 -12.40 13.39 -3.28
N PHE A 375 -12.41 12.20 -3.84
CA PHE A 375 -11.21 11.37 -3.94
C PHE A 375 -10.23 12.03 -4.92
N THR A 376 -8.95 12.16 -4.53
CA THR A 376 -7.88 12.61 -5.43
C THR A 376 -7.71 11.64 -6.58
N ARG A 377 -8.46 11.86 -7.65
CA ARG A 377 -8.26 11.19 -8.93
C ARG A 377 -7.10 11.89 -9.63
N ARG A 378 -5.86 11.52 -9.31
CA ARG A 378 -4.72 11.90 -10.16
C ARG A 378 -4.88 11.22 -11.52
N HIS A 379 -4.87 12.05 -12.56
CA HIS A 379 -5.04 11.78 -13.99
C HIS A 379 -5.12 10.30 -14.41
N GLY A 380 -6.35 9.89 -14.75
CA GLY A 380 -6.70 8.66 -15.43
C GLY A 380 -8.08 8.84 -16.07
N GLY A 381 -8.15 9.78 -17.02
CA GLY A 381 -9.37 10.11 -17.75
C GLY A 381 -9.75 8.96 -18.69
N GLY A 382 -11.05 8.68 -18.80
CA GLY A 382 -11.57 7.91 -19.93
C GLY A 382 -12.87 7.15 -19.68
N HIS A 383 -13.01 6.44 -18.57
CA HIS A 383 -14.03 5.37 -18.56
C HIS A 383 -15.45 5.82 -18.18
N ARG A 384 -15.64 6.82 -17.31
CA ARG A 384 -16.99 7.26 -16.90
C ARG A 384 -17.66 8.30 -17.81
N ARG A 385 -16.89 9.04 -18.65
CA ARG A 385 -17.48 9.97 -19.63
C ARG A 385 -17.97 9.26 -20.90
N ARG A 386 -17.46 8.07 -21.23
CA ARG A 386 -17.92 7.30 -22.40
C ARG A 386 -19.34 6.74 -22.27
N ILE A 387 -19.82 6.46 -21.06
CA ILE A 387 -21.18 5.90 -20.87
C ILE A 387 -22.25 6.99 -21.04
N ARG A 388 -22.01 8.23 -20.55
CA ARG A 388 -22.94 9.36 -20.79
C ARG A 388 -22.92 9.85 -22.24
N ALA A 389 -21.76 9.93 -22.88
CA ALA A 389 -21.65 10.39 -24.27
C ALA A 389 -22.20 9.38 -25.29
N ARG A 390 -22.24 8.07 -24.98
CA ARG A 390 -22.90 7.07 -25.84
C ARG A 390 -24.43 7.13 -25.69
N GLY A 391 -24.93 7.29 -24.47
CA GLY A 391 -26.37 7.45 -24.23
C GLY A 391 -26.98 8.69 -24.90
N ASP A 392 -26.26 9.82 -24.90
CA ASP A 392 -26.74 11.04 -25.57
C ASP A 392 -26.59 10.98 -27.11
N ARG A 393 -25.58 10.28 -27.64
CA ARG A 393 -25.45 10.08 -29.10
C ARG A 393 -26.50 9.11 -29.66
N ASP A 394 -26.88 8.09 -28.90
CA ASP A 394 -27.93 7.15 -29.31
C ASP A 394 -29.34 7.79 -29.22
N ARG A 395 -29.57 8.71 -28.27
CA ARG A 395 -30.80 9.53 -28.24
C ARG A 395 -30.88 10.56 -29.36
N ALA A 396 -29.76 11.21 -29.71
CA ALA A 396 -29.73 12.19 -30.79
C ALA A 396 -29.90 11.54 -32.19
N ARG A 397 -29.46 10.29 -32.38
CA ARG A 397 -29.64 9.56 -33.64
C ARG A 397 -31.07 9.02 -33.85
N HIS A 398 -31.85 8.83 -32.79
CA HIS A 398 -33.25 8.42 -32.91
C HIS A 398 -34.23 9.55 -33.22
N HIS A 399 -33.85 10.82 -33.03
CA HIS A 399 -34.74 11.97 -33.28
C HIS A 399 -34.52 12.68 -34.63
N ALA A 400 -33.49 12.33 -35.41
CA ALA A 400 -33.18 13.01 -36.67
C ALA A 400 -33.71 12.31 -37.93
N GLY A 401 -34.61 11.32 -37.81
CA GLY A 401 -34.94 10.43 -38.94
C GLY A 401 -36.39 9.97 -39.06
N ARG A 402 -37.39 10.73 -38.57
CA ARG A 402 -38.81 10.40 -38.83
C ARG A 402 -39.64 11.67 -39.05
N GLY A 403 -40.25 11.74 -40.23
CA GLY A 403 -41.29 12.71 -40.58
C GLY A 403 -42.58 12.52 -39.76
N PRO A 404 -43.62 13.34 -40.01
CA PRO A 404 -44.76 13.50 -39.11
C PRO A 404 -45.65 12.24 -39.01
N PRO A 405 -46.46 12.11 -37.94
CA PRO A 405 -46.86 10.82 -37.39
C PRO A 405 -48.09 10.23 -38.08
N ALA A 406 -48.05 8.93 -38.36
CA ALA A 406 -49.22 8.13 -38.70
C ALA A 406 -49.62 7.25 -37.51
N ASP A 407 -50.90 7.36 -37.14
CA ASP A 407 -51.62 6.59 -36.12
C ASP A 407 -51.32 5.09 -36.16
N ARG A 408 -50.81 4.52 -35.05
CA ARG A 408 -50.93 3.08 -34.75
C ARG A 408 -50.59 2.59 -33.34
N HIS A 409 -50.42 3.47 -32.34
CA HIS A 409 -50.13 3.05 -30.95
C HIS A 409 -51.12 3.55 -29.90
N CYS A 410 -52.33 3.94 -30.30
CA CYS A 410 -53.41 4.28 -29.36
C CYS A 410 -54.46 3.16 -29.17
N ARG A 411 -54.24 1.95 -29.71
CA ARG A 411 -55.18 0.81 -29.57
C ARG A 411 -54.81 -0.21 -28.49
N ASP A 412 -53.54 -0.34 -28.08
CA ASP A 412 -53.13 -1.40 -27.15
C ASP A 412 -53.06 -0.96 -25.67
N ALA A 413 -53.13 0.34 -25.38
CA ALA A 413 -53.15 0.85 -24.00
C ALA A 413 -54.58 1.00 -23.43
N ARG A 414 -55.63 0.98 -24.28
CA ARG A 414 -57.03 1.12 -23.84
C ARG A 414 -57.75 -0.23 -23.63
N SER A 415 -57.17 -1.33 -24.13
CA SER A 415 -57.65 -2.70 -23.88
C SER A 415 -57.15 -3.23 -22.53
N ALA A 416 -55.88 -3.02 -22.18
CA ALA A 416 -55.31 -3.48 -20.91
C ALA A 416 -55.82 -2.72 -19.66
N ALA A 417 -56.23 -1.45 -19.82
CA ALA A 417 -56.76 -0.63 -18.71
C ALA A 417 -58.25 -0.87 -18.40
N ARG A 418 -59.00 -1.57 -19.29
CA ARG A 418 -60.43 -1.89 -19.09
C ARG A 418 -60.66 -3.23 -18.41
N GLU A 419 -59.63 -4.06 -18.30
CA GLU A 419 -59.71 -5.41 -17.72
C GLU A 419 -59.29 -5.45 -16.24
N LEU A 420 -58.48 -4.49 -15.79
CA LEU A 420 -58.08 -4.30 -14.39
C LEU A 420 -59.06 -3.46 -13.54
N ALA A 421 -60.05 -2.81 -14.16
CA ALA A 421 -61.03 -1.95 -13.48
C ALA A 421 -62.39 -2.65 -13.19
N ARG A 422 -62.49 -3.98 -13.38
CA ARG A 422 -63.73 -4.76 -13.14
C ARG A 422 -63.67 -5.71 -11.94
N ARG A 423 -62.61 -5.69 -11.14
CA ARG A 423 -62.53 -6.50 -9.91
C ARG A 423 -62.10 -5.62 -8.75
N ASP A 424 -63.09 -5.33 -7.91
CA ASP A 424 -63.05 -4.86 -6.53
C ASP A 424 -63.44 -3.37 -6.29
N PRO A 425 -64.70 -3.11 -5.84
CA PRO A 425 -65.21 -1.80 -5.48
C PRO A 425 -65.12 -1.59 -3.96
N GLY A 426 -64.22 -0.72 -3.50
CA GLY A 426 -64.21 -0.34 -2.08
C GLY A 426 -62.96 0.35 -1.59
N SER A 427 -62.76 1.61 -1.99
CA SER A 427 -61.86 2.51 -1.27
C SER A 427 -62.19 3.97 -1.59
N PRO A 428 -62.52 4.80 -0.59
CA PRO A 428 -62.31 6.23 -0.65
C PRO A 428 -61.08 6.61 0.19
N TRP A 429 -59.98 6.86 -0.51
CA TRP A 429 -59.35 8.17 -0.65
C TRP A 429 -58.87 9.01 0.57
N VAL A 430 -57.67 9.60 0.36
CA VAL A 430 -57.02 10.84 0.88
C VAL A 430 -56.37 10.83 2.30
N PRO A 431 -55.36 11.72 2.58
CA PRO A 431 -54.01 11.32 2.99
C PRO A 431 -53.51 12.06 4.25
N GLN A 432 -52.39 11.60 4.83
CA GLN A 432 -51.42 12.44 5.56
C GLN A 432 -50.01 11.86 5.37
#